data_AF-A0A1V1X317-F1
#
_entry.id   AF-A0A1V1X317-F1
#
_cell.length_a   1.000
_cell.length_b   1.000
_cell.length_c   1.000
_cell.angle_alpha   90.00
_cell.angle_beta   90.00
_cell.angle_gamma   90.00
#
_symmetry.space_group_name_H-M   'P 1'
#
loop_
_entity.id
_entity.type
_entity.pdbx_description
1 polymer ?
#
loop_
_entity_poly.entity_id
_entity_poly.type
_entity_poly.pdbx_seq_one_letter_code
_entity_poly.pdbx_strand_id
1 'polypeptide(L)'
;MKVNENLSLTPDSVEYLTGEDLIKASKKQITEETGRTMRGKRHQKFYGDFIQQHNTINRLTMTTGEGMFAPFTKTAFFYYPETELAVFVLLDEEATDIERVCVAMENIGNFGFGRDASTGCGRFGLAEHTEFTLPSDDSCNACYALSPTVPDLEKGIFSDQYFAPFVRFGKHGDVLATSKNPFKNPVLMADEGAVFIPKSRDVFQKPYIGRAVLNTSKIKEHTVVHQGYAPYLPFRLEMKYEGTN
;
A
#
# COMPACT_ATOMS: atom_id res chain seq x y z
N MET A 1 10.10 0.45 -13.52
CA MET A 1 9.36 1.57 -14.12
C MET A 1 8.99 2.53 -13.00
N LYS A 2 9.32 3.82 -13.13
CA LYS A 2 8.94 4.85 -12.13
C LYS A 2 7.73 5.61 -12.65
N VAL A 3 6.79 5.90 -11.76
CA VAL A 3 5.68 6.83 -12.03
C VAL A 3 6.16 8.23 -11.69
N ASN A 4 6.09 9.15 -12.66
CA ASN A 4 6.47 10.55 -12.44
C ASN A 4 5.36 11.30 -11.67
N GLU A 5 5.65 12.51 -11.16
CA GLU A 5 4.68 13.34 -10.42
C GLU A 5 3.41 13.65 -11.24
N ASN A 6 3.53 13.72 -12.56
CA ASN A 6 2.41 13.89 -13.49
C ASN A 6 1.73 12.57 -13.89
N LEU A 7 1.95 11.49 -13.13
CA LEU A 7 1.43 10.15 -13.38
C LEU A 7 1.83 9.54 -14.74
N SER A 8 2.92 10.02 -15.36
CA SER A 8 3.43 9.44 -16.61
C SER A 8 4.39 8.28 -16.38
N LEU A 9 4.42 7.36 -17.34
CA LEU A 9 5.33 6.22 -17.41
C LEU A 9 6.38 6.47 -18.50
N THR A 10 7.63 6.78 -18.11
CA THR A 10 8.73 6.96 -19.07
C THR A 10 9.80 5.88 -18.88
N PRO A 11 10.16 5.11 -19.93
CA PRO A 11 11.23 4.10 -19.83
C PRO A 11 12.63 4.72 -19.76
N ASP A 12 12.87 5.81 -20.50
CA ASP A 12 14.22 6.24 -20.90
C ASP A 12 14.82 7.38 -20.07
N SER A 13 14.11 7.92 -19.07
CA SER A 13 14.50 9.15 -18.38
C SER A 13 14.63 9.03 -16.87
N VAL A 14 14.69 7.81 -16.33
CA VAL A 14 14.56 7.61 -14.88
C VAL A 14 15.93 7.39 -14.24
N GLU A 15 16.42 8.40 -13.54
CA GLU A 15 17.50 8.24 -12.58
C GLU A 15 16.97 7.48 -11.36
N TYR A 16 17.45 6.24 -11.17
CA TYR A 16 17.14 5.45 -9.99
C TYR A 16 18.10 5.84 -8.86
N LEU A 17 17.53 6.32 -7.77
CA LEU A 17 18.31 6.68 -6.58
C LEU A 17 18.59 5.42 -5.76
N THR A 18 19.85 5.21 -5.41
CA THR A 18 20.21 4.19 -4.43
C THR A 18 19.78 4.63 -3.02
N GLY A 19 19.79 3.71 -2.06
CA GLY A 19 19.55 4.07 -0.65
C GLY A 19 20.51 5.15 -0.15
N GLU A 20 21.76 5.16 -0.63
CA GLU A 20 22.75 6.20 -0.30
C GLU A 20 22.38 7.56 -0.91
N ASP A 21 21.87 7.57 -2.13
CA ASP A 21 21.47 8.80 -2.81
C ASP A 21 20.24 9.41 -2.16
N LEU A 22 19.27 8.58 -1.75
CA LEU A 22 18.11 9.02 -0.97
C LEU A 22 18.54 9.68 0.34
N ILE A 23 19.48 9.11 1.09
CA ILE A 23 19.99 9.73 2.32
C ILE A 23 20.67 11.07 2.04
N LYS A 24 21.49 11.15 0.99
CA LYS A 24 22.16 12.40 0.60
C LYS A 24 21.14 13.48 0.24
N ALA A 25 20.05 13.10 -0.44
CA ALA A 25 18.95 14.00 -0.76
C ALA A 25 18.21 14.45 0.51
N SER A 26 17.80 13.51 1.37
CA SER A 26 17.05 13.81 2.60
C SER A 26 17.84 14.73 3.55
N LYS A 27 19.16 14.56 3.68
CA LYS A 27 20.01 15.45 4.49
C LYS A 27 19.96 16.93 4.08
N LYS A 28 19.65 17.21 2.82
CA LYS A 28 19.55 18.58 2.29
C LYS A 28 18.16 19.18 2.51
N GLN A 29 17.16 18.34 2.77
CA GLN A 29 15.75 18.74 2.85
C GLN A 29 15.23 18.84 4.28
N ILE A 30 15.83 18.10 5.22
CA ILE A 30 15.41 18.14 6.63
C ILE A 30 15.61 19.51 7.28
N THR A 31 14.77 19.79 8.27
CA THR A 31 14.93 20.97 9.13
C THR A 31 16.27 20.95 9.90
N GLU A 32 16.74 22.14 10.32
CA GLU A 32 17.96 22.25 11.11
C GLU A 32 17.91 21.45 12.43
N GLU A 33 16.74 21.44 13.08
CA GLU A 33 16.52 20.74 14.35
C GLU A 33 16.69 19.24 14.18
N THR A 34 16.03 18.67 13.19
CA THR A 34 16.18 17.26 12.81
C THR A 34 17.61 16.96 12.39
N GLY A 35 18.24 17.87 11.63
CA GLY A 35 19.65 17.78 11.25
C GLY A 35 20.58 17.68 12.45
N ARG A 36 20.38 18.50 13.48
CA ARG A 36 21.15 18.45 14.74
C ARG A 36 20.95 17.11 15.46
N THR A 37 19.71 16.64 15.54
CA THR A 37 19.36 15.35 16.19
C THR A 37 19.97 14.14 15.48
N MET A 38 20.14 14.23 14.16
CA MET A 38 20.68 13.15 13.34
C MET A 38 22.21 13.15 13.23
N ARG A 39 22.90 14.24 13.63
CA ARG A 39 24.38 14.32 13.62
C ARG A 39 25.00 13.24 14.51
N GLY A 40 26.04 12.58 14.01
CA GLY A 40 26.81 11.58 14.76
C GLY A 40 26.19 10.18 14.83
N LYS A 41 24.97 9.95 14.32
CA LYS A 41 24.40 8.61 14.21
C LYS A 41 25.13 7.81 13.13
N ARG A 42 25.83 6.75 13.54
CA ARG A 42 26.53 5.80 12.64
C ARG A 42 25.49 4.95 11.90
N HIS A 43 25.61 4.87 10.57
CA HIS A 43 24.71 4.15 9.65
C HIS A 43 23.30 4.73 9.55
N GLN A 44 23.20 5.88 8.90
CA GLN A 44 21.90 6.38 8.46
C GLN A 44 21.50 5.55 7.24
N LYS A 45 20.38 4.84 7.35
CA LYS A 45 19.67 4.24 6.22
C LYS A 45 18.44 5.09 5.93
N PHE A 46 17.96 5.13 4.68
CA PHE A 46 16.71 5.82 4.36
C PHE A 46 15.50 5.20 5.09
N TYR A 47 15.58 3.91 5.36
CA TYR A 47 14.71 3.23 6.32
C TYR A 47 15.54 2.25 7.15
N GLY A 48 15.13 2.03 8.40
CA GLY A 48 15.89 1.23 9.33
C GLY A 48 15.02 0.42 10.28
N ASP A 49 15.57 -0.72 10.67
CA ASP A 49 15.03 -1.57 11.70
C ASP A 49 15.51 -1.11 13.07
N PHE A 50 14.58 -1.05 14.01
CA PHE A 50 14.86 -0.87 15.43
C PHE A 50 14.43 -2.13 16.17
N ILE A 51 15.39 -2.81 16.75
CA ILE A 51 15.17 -4.03 17.52
C ILE A 51 14.77 -3.62 18.95
N GLN A 52 13.50 -3.81 19.29
CA GLN A 52 12.94 -3.52 20.59
C GLN A 52 12.79 -4.80 21.42
N GLN A 53 13.40 -4.81 22.60
CA GLN A 53 13.24 -5.89 23.57
C GLN A 53 11.98 -5.65 24.41
N HIS A 54 11.20 -6.71 24.60
CA HIS A 54 9.98 -6.70 25.40
C HIS A 54 10.09 -7.75 26.52
N ASN A 55 9.73 -7.33 27.72
CA ASN A 55 9.63 -8.19 28.89
C ASN A 55 8.18 -8.14 29.40
N THR A 56 7.62 -9.30 29.72
CA THR A 56 6.34 -9.40 30.40
C THR A 56 6.61 -9.84 31.84
N ILE A 57 6.23 -9.00 32.81
CA ILE A 57 6.45 -9.27 34.23
C ILE A 57 5.23 -9.97 34.80
N ASN A 58 5.44 -11.14 35.41
CA ASN A 58 4.43 -11.83 36.17
C ASN A 58 4.17 -11.07 37.48
N ARG A 59 2.95 -10.58 37.69
CA ARG A 59 2.60 -9.78 38.88
C ARG A 59 2.64 -10.55 40.19
N LEU A 60 2.57 -11.89 40.15
CA LEU A 60 2.65 -12.74 41.35
C LEU A 60 4.10 -12.96 41.78
N THR A 61 5.01 -13.17 40.83
CA THR A 61 6.43 -13.45 41.12
C THR A 61 7.30 -12.21 41.03
N MET A 62 6.80 -11.13 40.43
CA MET A 62 7.54 -9.91 40.09
C MET A 62 8.77 -10.16 39.21
N THR A 63 8.75 -11.25 38.42
CA THR A 63 9.84 -11.64 37.51
C THR A 63 9.33 -11.91 36.10
N THR A 64 10.24 -11.97 35.13
CA THR A 64 10.01 -12.64 33.85
C THR A 64 10.12 -14.16 34.03
N GLY A 65 9.85 -14.94 32.97
CA GLY A 65 9.87 -16.40 33.05
C GLY A 65 9.76 -17.08 31.69
N GLU A 66 8.99 -18.17 31.63
CA GLU A 66 8.76 -18.93 30.39
C GLU A 66 7.38 -18.63 29.78
N GLY A 67 7.13 -19.15 28.58
CA GLY A 67 5.86 -18.99 27.89
C GLY A 67 5.53 -17.51 27.64
N MET A 68 4.36 -17.06 28.12
CA MET A 68 3.91 -15.67 27.96
C MET A 68 4.75 -14.64 28.73
N PHE A 69 5.56 -15.07 29.71
CA PHE A 69 6.48 -14.21 30.46
C PHE A 69 7.92 -14.25 29.93
N ALA A 70 8.16 -15.00 28.85
CA ALA A 70 9.45 -15.07 28.19
C ALA A 70 9.79 -13.74 27.52
N PRO A 71 10.99 -13.17 27.78
CA PRO A 71 11.50 -12.06 27.01
C PRO A 71 11.47 -12.38 25.52
N PHE A 72 10.98 -11.42 24.72
CA PHE A 72 10.95 -11.55 23.27
C PHE A 72 11.38 -10.23 22.63
N THR A 73 11.72 -10.31 21.36
CA THR A 73 12.17 -9.15 20.59
C THR A 73 11.20 -8.90 19.45
N LYS A 74 10.92 -7.63 19.20
CA LYS A 74 10.18 -7.17 18.04
C LYS A 74 11.05 -6.21 17.24
N THR A 75 10.92 -6.29 15.92
CA THR A 75 11.51 -5.31 15.02
C THR A 75 10.45 -4.28 14.67
N ALA A 76 10.75 -3.02 14.93
CA ALA A 76 10.01 -1.88 14.42
C ALA A 76 10.75 -1.29 13.22
N PHE A 77 10.00 -0.70 12.29
CA PHE A 77 10.54 -0.12 11.07
C PHE A 77 10.30 1.39 11.09
N PHE A 78 11.30 2.17 10.69
CA PHE A 78 11.22 3.63 10.63
C PHE A 78 11.82 4.15 9.33
N TYR A 79 11.14 5.13 8.73
CA TYR A 79 11.72 5.96 7.67
C TYR A 79 12.68 6.99 8.26
N TYR A 80 13.53 7.54 7.40
CA TYR A 80 14.32 8.71 7.73
C TYR A 80 13.38 9.86 8.15
N PRO A 81 13.73 10.67 9.16
CA PRO A 81 12.86 11.74 9.62
C PRO A 81 12.38 12.66 8.51
N GLU A 82 11.17 13.19 8.66
CA GLU A 82 10.53 14.10 7.68
C GLU A 82 10.33 13.48 6.29
N THR A 83 10.31 12.14 6.20
CA THR A 83 9.95 11.46 4.95
C THR A 83 8.44 11.57 4.72
N GLU A 84 8.08 12.09 3.56
CA GLU A 84 6.71 12.10 3.06
C GLU A 84 6.47 10.91 2.12
N LEU A 85 5.31 10.28 2.28
CA LEU A 85 4.85 9.19 1.42
C LEU A 85 3.57 9.64 0.72
N ALA A 86 3.50 9.40 -0.60
CA ALA A 86 2.30 9.68 -1.37
C ALA A 86 1.35 8.47 -1.38
N VAL A 87 0.05 8.73 -1.24
CA VAL A 87 -1.02 7.74 -1.40
C VAL A 87 -1.97 8.25 -2.46
N PHE A 88 -2.18 7.45 -3.51
CA PHE A 88 -3.16 7.75 -4.55
C PHE A 88 -4.50 7.13 -4.19
N VAL A 89 -5.56 7.92 -4.29
CA VAL A 89 -6.93 7.50 -3.94
C VAL A 89 -7.85 7.87 -5.09
N LEU A 90 -8.69 6.92 -5.51
CA LEU A 90 -9.85 7.20 -6.34
C LEU A 90 -11.09 7.17 -5.45
N LEU A 91 -11.94 8.18 -5.61
CA LEU A 91 -13.15 8.34 -4.82
C LEU A 91 -14.38 8.10 -5.69
N ASP A 92 -15.36 7.44 -5.09
CA ASP A 92 -16.72 7.42 -5.60
C ASP A 92 -17.45 8.58 -4.92
N GLU A 93 -17.66 9.66 -5.67
CA GLU A 93 -18.24 10.91 -5.17
C GLU A 93 -19.69 10.75 -4.67
N GLU A 94 -20.39 9.69 -5.10
CA GLU A 94 -21.71 9.37 -4.56
C GLU A 94 -21.62 8.79 -3.14
N ALA A 95 -20.48 8.22 -2.76
CA ALA A 95 -20.27 7.52 -1.50
C ALA A 95 -19.48 8.32 -0.46
N THR A 96 -18.54 9.17 -0.89
CA THR A 96 -17.68 9.97 0.00
C THR A 96 -17.06 11.17 -0.73
N ASP A 97 -16.48 12.08 0.04
CA ASP A 97 -15.68 13.22 -0.42
C ASP A 97 -14.24 13.14 0.10
N ILE A 98 -13.38 14.05 -0.34
CA ILE A 98 -11.96 14.10 0.04
C ILE A 98 -11.79 14.52 1.50
N GLU A 99 -12.64 15.40 2.03
CA GLU A 99 -12.57 15.87 3.42
C GLU A 99 -12.74 14.71 4.40
N ARG A 100 -13.71 13.82 4.17
CA ARG A 100 -13.95 12.62 4.97
C ARG A 100 -12.78 11.65 4.91
N VAL A 101 -12.14 11.53 3.74
CA VAL A 101 -10.95 10.69 3.55
C VAL A 101 -9.78 11.26 4.34
N CYS A 102 -9.55 12.58 4.28
CA CYS A 102 -8.53 13.26 5.07
C CYS A 102 -8.75 13.05 6.58
N VAL A 103 -9.98 13.27 7.07
CA VAL A 103 -10.32 13.00 8.48
C VAL A 103 -10.07 11.54 8.86
N ALA A 104 -10.41 10.59 7.99
CA ALA A 104 -10.13 9.18 8.25
C ALA A 104 -8.62 8.90 8.31
N MET A 105 -7.84 9.47 7.39
CA MET A 105 -6.38 9.33 7.34
C MET A 105 -5.70 9.93 8.57
N GLU A 106 -6.12 11.11 9.02
CA GLU A 106 -5.62 11.74 10.26
C GLU A 106 -5.91 10.87 11.48
N ASN A 107 -7.13 10.34 11.59
CA ASN A 107 -7.50 9.45 12.68
C ASN A 107 -6.67 8.16 12.69
N ILE A 108 -6.42 7.58 11.51
CA ILE A 108 -5.54 6.42 11.34
C ILE A 108 -4.11 6.78 11.75
N GLY A 109 -3.60 7.93 11.31
CA GLY A 109 -2.26 8.40 11.65
C GLY A 109 -2.06 8.65 13.15
N ASN A 110 -3.05 9.22 13.82
CA ASN A 110 -3.05 9.47 15.27
C ASN A 110 -3.09 8.16 16.08
N PHE A 111 -3.90 7.19 15.65
CA PHE A 111 -4.01 5.90 16.34
C PHE A 111 -2.81 4.97 16.03
N GLY A 112 -2.38 4.95 14.78
CA GLY A 112 -1.40 4.04 14.22
C GLY A 112 -2.04 3.05 13.23
N PHE A 113 -1.39 2.86 12.08
CA PHE A 113 -1.79 1.89 11.07
C PHE A 113 -1.06 0.55 11.22
N GLY A 114 -1.81 -0.56 11.12
CA GLY A 114 -1.26 -1.90 11.04
C GLY A 114 -0.97 -2.56 12.40
N ARG A 115 0.01 -3.46 12.43
CA ARG A 115 0.36 -4.23 13.63
C ARG A 115 0.95 -3.30 14.69
N ASP A 116 0.66 -3.57 15.96
CA ASP A 116 1.27 -2.88 17.10
C ASP A 116 0.91 -1.38 17.20
N ALA A 117 -0.18 -0.94 16.56
CA ALA A 117 -0.72 0.42 16.69
C ALA A 117 -0.98 0.81 18.16
N SER A 118 -1.49 -0.12 18.97
CA SER A 118 -1.73 0.09 20.41
C SER A 118 -0.45 0.33 21.22
N THR A 119 0.72 0.01 20.68
CA THR A 119 2.03 0.30 21.30
C THR A 119 2.75 1.47 20.63
N GLY A 120 2.05 2.23 19.77
CA GLY A 120 2.55 3.45 19.13
C GLY A 120 3.16 3.28 17.75
N CYS A 121 3.10 2.08 17.15
CA CYS A 121 3.61 1.85 15.80
C CYS A 121 2.65 2.36 14.71
N GLY A 122 3.18 2.62 13.51
CA GLY A 122 2.37 2.97 12.33
C GLY A 122 1.74 4.35 12.37
N ARG A 123 2.20 5.24 13.26
CA ARG A 123 1.75 6.62 13.33
C ARG A 123 2.36 7.45 12.21
N PHE A 124 1.57 8.39 11.70
CA PHE A 124 1.98 9.35 10.69
C PHE A 124 1.14 10.62 10.81
N GLY A 125 1.63 11.73 10.25
CA GLY A 125 0.85 12.93 10.02
C GLY A 125 0.32 12.94 8.58
N LEU A 126 -0.87 13.49 8.38
CA LEU A 126 -1.36 13.79 7.04
C LEU A 126 -0.72 15.11 6.59
N ALA A 127 -0.16 15.12 5.38
CA ALA A 127 0.34 16.32 4.73
C ALA A 127 -0.81 16.96 3.90
N GLU A 128 -0.49 17.50 2.72
CA GLU A 128 -1.48 18.08 1.82
C GLU A 128 -2.11 17.02 0.91
N HIS A 129 -3.30 17.33 0.38
CA HIS A 129 -3.92 16.57 -0.71
C HIS A 129 -4.05 17.46 -1.94
N THR A 130 -3.86 16.86 -3.11
CA THR A 130 -3.96 17.53 -4.40
C THR A 130 -4.75 16.65 -5.36
N GLU A 131 -5.72 17.22 -6.05
CA GLU A 131 -6.46 16.52 -7.09
C GLU A 131 -5.59 16.41 -8.35
N PHE A 132 -5.57 15.21 -8.94
CA PHE A 132 -4.86 14.94 -10.18
C PHE A 132 -5.81 14.34 -11.21
N THR A 133 -5.74 14.88 -12.43
CA THR A 133 -6.36 14.24 -13.59
C THR A 133 -5.50 13.06 -14.03
N LEU A 134 -6.13 11.91 -14.26
CA LEU A 134 -5.42 10.78 -14.84
C LEU A 134 -4.96 11.13 -16.26
N PRO A 135 -3.72 10.74 -16.64
CA PRO A 135 -3.26 10.94 -17.99
C PRO A 135 -4.15 10.16 -18.96
N SER A 136 -4.43 10.74 -20.11
CA SER A 136 -5.14 10.08 -21.20
C SER A 136 -4.44 10.39 -22.52
N ASP A 137 -4.32 9.39 -23.38
CA ASP A 137 -3.73 9.51 -24.71
C ASP A 137 -4.45 8.54 -25.64
N ASP A 138 -4.78 9.02 -26.85
CA ASP A 138 -5.52 8.22 -27.82
C ASP A 138 -4.74 7.00 -28.33
N SER A 139 -3.41 7.04 -28.25
CA SER A 139 -2.53 5.94 -28.62
C SER A 139 -2.43 4.83 -27.55
N CYS A 140 -2.96 5.06 -26.34
CA CYS A 140 -2.95 4.06 -25.29
C CYS A 140 -3.77 2.82 -25.68
N ASN A 141 -3.20 1.66 -25.42
CA ASN A 141 -3.78 0.36 -25.75
C ASN A 141 -3.63 -0.66 -24.61
N ALA A 142 -3.12 -0.25 -23.45
CA ALA A 142 -2.92 -1.08 -22.27
C ALA A 142 -3.09 -0.28 -20.98
N CYS A 143 -3.35 -0.99 -19.88
CA CYS A 143 -3.50 -0.45 -18.54
C CYS A 143 -2.42 -1.04 -17.61
N TYR A 144 -1.74 -0.20 -16.85
CA TYR A 144 -0.78 -0.60 -15.81
C TYR A 144 -1.38 -0.37 -14.42
N ALA A 145 -1.65 -1.44 -13.68
CA ALA A 145 -2.29 -1.35 -12.36
C ALA A 145 -1.35 -0.77 -11.30
N LEU A 146 -1.84 0.23 -10.54
CA LEU A 146 -1.09 0.88 -9.45
C LEU A 146 -1.29 0.23 -8.09
N SER A 147 -2.11 -0.81 -8.02
CA SER A 147 -2.29 -1.60 -6.80
C SER A 147 -2.80 -3.00 -7.15
N PRO A 148 -2.76 -3.96 -6.21
CA PRO A 148 -3.32 -5.29 -6.44
C PRO A 148 -4.82 -5.22 -6.80
N THR A 149 -5.23 -5.93 -7.85
CA THR A 149 -6.60 -5.91 -8.37
C THR A 149 -7.17 -7.30 -8.58
N VAL A 150 -8.50 -7.42 -8.53
CA VAL A 150 -9.22 -8.63 -8.91
C VAL A 150 -9.94 -8.34 -10.23
N PRO A 151 -9.37 -8.73 -11.39
CA PRO A 151 -9.99 -8.47 -12.68
C PRO A 151 -11.31 -9.23 -12.82
N ASP A 152 -12.26 -8.62 -13.54
CA ASP A 152 -13.52 -9.25 -13.89
C ASP A 152 -13.34 -10.12 -15.13
N LEU A 153 -12.92 -11.38 -14.90
CA LEU A 153 -12.63 -12.34 -15.97
C LEU A 153 -13.88 -12.78 -16.74
N GLU A 154 -15.05 -12.80 -16.08
CA GLU A 154 -16.30 -13.27 -16.66
C GLU A 154 -16.81 -12.34 -17.77
N LYS A 155 -16.57 -11.03 -17.62
CA LYS A 155 -16.91 -10.05 -18.67
C LYS A 155 -16.01 -10.15 -19.91
N GLY A 156 -14.88 -10.87 -19.83
CA GLY A 156 -13.99 -11.08 -20.96
C GLY A 156 -13.45 -9.79 -21.59
N ILE A 157 -13.26 -8.73 -20.79
CA ILE A 157 -12.95 -7.36 -21.24
C ILE A 157 -11.54 -7.25 -21.82
N PHE A 158 -10.62 -8.09 -21.34
CA PHE A 158 -9.20 -8.06 -21.72
C PHE A 158 -8.86 -9.18 -22.71
N SER A 159 -8.06 -8.87 -23.73
CA SER A 159 -7.51 -9.88 -24.64
C SER A 159 -6.39 -10.65 -23.96
N ASP A 160 -5.49 -9.93 -23.27
CA ASP A 160 -4.30 -10.46 -22.63
C ASP A 160 -4.07 -9.78 -21.28
N GLN A 161 -3.44 -10.52 -20.37
CA GLN A 161 -3.21 -10.10 -18.99
C GLN A 161 -1.86 -10.64 -18.52
N TYR A 162 -0.98 -9.78 -18.01
CA TYR A 162 0.34 -10.13 -17.52
C TYR A 162 0.47 -9.66 -16.08
N PHE A 163 0.64 -10.59 -15.13
CA PHE A 163 0.72 -10.23 -13.71
C PHE A 163 1.41 -11.32 -12.90
N ALA A 164 1.97 -10.91 -11.76
CA ALA A 164 2.33 -11.84 -10.68
C ALA A 164 1.09 -12.11 -9.82
N PRO A 165 0.84 -13.37 -9.40
CA PRO A 165 -0.25 -13.67 -8.47
C PRO A 165 0.10 -13.13 -7.07
N PHE A 166 -0.83 -12.38 -6.48
CA PHE A 166 -0.73 -11.87 -5.12
C PHE A 166 -1.87 -12.39 -4.25
N VAL A 167 -1.57 -12.89 -3.05
CA VAL A 167 -2.61 -13.39 -2.12
C VAL A 167 -2.69 -12.47 -0.91
N ARG A 168 -3.85 -11.83 -0.73
CA ARG A 168 -4.10 -10.98 0.43
C ARG A 168 -4.75 -11.76 1.55
N PHE A 169 -4.03 -11.88 2.67
CA PHE A 169 -4.53 -12.48 3.90
C PHE A 169 -5.09 -11.40 4.82
N GLY A 170 -6.38 -11.46 5.08
CA GLY A 170 -7.06 -10.49 5.95
C GLY A 170 -7.36 -11.05 7.33
N LYS A 171 -7.22 -10.21 8.36
CA LYS A 171 -7.83 -10.43 9.67
C LYS A 171 -9.02 -9.49 9.82
N HIS A 172 -10.06 -9.92 10.53
CA HIS A 172 -11.10 -9.00 10.99
C HIS A 172 -10.54 -8.01 12.02
N GLY A 173 -11.08 -6.80 12.04
CA GLY A 173 -10.81 -5.81 13.08
C GLY A 173 -11.77 -5.93 14.26
N ASP A 174 -11.50 -5.13 15.30
CA ASP A 174 -12.38 -4.96 16.47
C ASP A 174 -12.75 -6.30 17.17
N VAL A 175 -13.98 -6.43 17.69
CA VAL A 175 -14.48 -7.62 18.40
C VAL A 175 -14.30 -8.91 17.60
N LEU A 176 -14.33 -8.84 16.27
CA LEU A 176 -14.15 -10.01 15.41
C LEU A 176 -12.68 -10.48 15.36
N ALA A 177 -11.71 -9.62 15.68
CA ALA A 177 -10.28 -9.96 15.71
C ALA A 177 -9.92 -10.98 16.80
N THR A 178 -10.75 -11.12 17.84
CA THR A 178 -10.62 -12.06 18.96
C THR A 178 -11.67 -13.17 18.95
N SER A 179 -12.48 -13.23 17.90
CA SER A 179 -13.51 -14.27 17.73
C SER A 179 -12.91 -15.64 17.41
N LYS A 180 -13.77 -16.68 17.36
CA LYS A 180 -13.38 -18.05 16.97
C LYS A 180 -12.83 -18.15 15.54
N ASN A 181 -13.29 -17.29 14.63
CA ASN A 181 -12.84 -17.27 13.23
C ASN A 181 -12.35 -15.86 12.84
N PRO A 182 -11.19 -15.42 13.37
CA PRO A 182 -10.76 -14.04 13.25
C PRO A 182 -10.18 -13.70 11.86
N PHE A 183 -9.91 -14.72 11.03
CA PHE A 183 -9.33 -14.56 9.70
C PHE A 183 -10.38 -14.59 8.60
N LYS A 184 -10.22 -13.69 7.62
CA LYS A 184 -10.97 -13.67 6.37
C LYS A 184 -10.41 -14.74 5.43
N ASN A 185 -11.24 -15.21 4.49
CA ASN A 185 -10.78 -16.03 3.38
C ASN A 185 -9.74 -15.23 2.55
N PRO A 186 -8.59 -15.85 2.21
CA PRO A 186 -7.60 -15.20 1.37
C PRO A 186 -8.18 -14.83 -0.01
N VAL A 187 -7.74 -13.70 -0.56
CA VAL A 187 -8.16 -13.26 -1.90
C VAL A 187 -6.96 -13.34 -2.83
N LEU A 188 -7.10 -14.07 -3.95
CA LEU A 188 -6.14 -14.09 -5.04
C LEU A 188 -6.37 -12.89 -5.96
N MET A 189 -5.29 -12.16 -6.26
CA MET A 189 -5.28 -10.90 -6.99
C MET A 189 -4.16 -10.93 -8.04
N ALA A 190 -4.27 -10.07 -9.05
CA ALA A 190 -3.14 -9.64 -9.85
C ALA A 190 -2.38 -8.56 -9.08
N ASP A 191 -1.07 -8.71 -8.89
CA ASP A 191 -0.27 -7.78 -8.08
C ASP A 191 -0.12 -6.40 -8.72
N GLU A 192 0.40 -5.45 -7.95
CA GLU A 192 0.84 -4.15 -8.46
C GLU A 192 1.76 -4.31 -9.68
N GLY A 193 1.55 -3.46 -10.68
CA GLY A 193 2.26 -3.52 -11.95
C GLY A 193 1.72 -4.55 -12.93
N ALA A 194 0.58 -5.18 -12.64
CA ALA A 194 -0.17 -5.96 -13.61
C ALA A 194 -0.50 -5.13 -14.86
N VAL A 195 -0.33 -5.74 -16.04
CA VAL A 195 -0.64 -5.16 -17.35
C VAL A 195 -1.86 -5.85 -17.94
N PHE A 196 -2.85 -5.04 -18.32
CA PHE A 196 -4.09 -5.51 -18.95
C PHE A 196 -4.25 -4.90 -20.35
N ILE A 197 -4.49 -5.73 -21.35
CA ILE A 197 -4.73 -5.29 -22.73
C ILE A 197 -6.25 -5.36 -23.00
N PRO A 198 -6.97 -4.23 -23.04
CA PRO A 198 -8.42 -4.22 -23.26
C PRO A 198 -8.79 -4.55 -24.72
N LYS A 199 -9.94 -5.22 -24.90
CA LYS A 199 -10.53 -5.49 -26.23
C LYS A 199 -11.22 -4.27 -26.84
N SER A 200 -11.69 -3.34 -25.99
CA SER A 200 -12.37 -2.10 -26.38
C SER A 200 -11.77 -0.91 -25.63
N ARG A 201 -11.84 0.27 -26.24
CA ARG A 201 -11.42 1.54 -25.60
C ARG A 201 -12.35 1.98 -24.47
N ASP A 202 -13.54 1.40 -24.34
CA ASP A 202 -14.50 1.75 -23.28
C ASP A 202 -13.95 1.57 -21.86
N VAL A 203 -12.95 0.68 -21.71
CA VAL A 203 -12.22 0.51 -20.44
C VAL A 203 -11.61 1.82 -19.97
N PHE A 204 -11.15 2.66 -20.90
CA PHE A 204 -10.51 3.94 -20.58
C PHE A 204 -11.48 5.02 -20.06
N GLN A 205 -12.79 4.78 -20.09
CA GLN A 205 -13.78 5.69 -19.52
C GLN A 205 -13.89 5.53 -17.99
N LYS A 206 -13.31 4.48 -17.41
CA LYS A 206 -13.30 4.26 -15.96
C LYS A 206 -11.88 4.34 -15.43
N PRO A 207 -11.62 5.06 -14.33
CA PRO A 207 -10.26 5.26 -13.84
C PRO A 207 -9.65 4.05 -13.10
N TYR A 208 -10.34 2.90 -13.08
CA TYR A 208 -9.94 1.73 -12.30
C TYR A 208 -10.23 0.42 -13.01
N ILE A 209 -9.53 -0.64 -12.57
CA ILE A 209 -9.78 -2.04 -12.94
C ILE A 209 -10.19 -2.80 -11.68
N GLY A 210 -11.14 -3.71 -11.86
CA GLY A 210 -11.41 -4.77 -10.90
C GLY A 210 -12.83 -4.72 -10.34
N ARG A 211 -13.04 -5.40 -9.22
CA ARG A 211 -14.36 -5.59 -8.63
C ARG A 211 -14.32 -5.79 -7.12
N ALA A 212 -15.45 -5.56 -6.48
CA ALA A 212 -15.70 -5.99 -5.13
C ALA A 212 -15.65 -7.52 -5.02
N VAL A 213 -14.97 -8.02 -3.99
CA VAL A 213 -14.98 -9.45 -3.65
C VAL A 213 -15.81 -9.65 -2.40
N LEU A 214 -16.91 -10.39 -2.57
CA LEU A 214 -17.86 -10.73 -1.52
C LEU A 214 -17.51 -12.08 -0.88
N ASN A 215 -18.21 -12.44 0.19
CA ASN A 215 -18.11 -13.74 0.86
C ASN A 215 -16.69 -14.08 1.35
N THR A 216 -15.95 -13.03 1.75
CA THR A 216 -14.61 -13.18 2.32
C THR A 216 -14.63 -13.48 3.82
N SER A 217 -15.80 -13.45 4.47
CA SER A 217 -15.95 -13.78 5.90
C SER A 217 -16.87 -14.97 6.10
N LYS A 218 -16.45 -15.87 7.00
CA LYS A 218 -17.27 -16.99 7.49
C LYS A 218 -18.18 -16.61 8.67
N ILE A 219 -18.06 -15.38 9.20
CA ILE A 219 -18.86 -14.89 10.33
C ILE A 219 -19.93 -13.91 9.84
N LYS A 220 -19.54 -12.99 8.98
CA LYS A 220 -20.39 -11.92 8.44
C LYS A 220 -20.45 -12.04 6.92
N GLU A 221 -21.22 -13.00 6.46
CA GLU A 221 -21.48 -13.20 5.04
C GLU A 221 -22.14 -11.94 4.45
N HIS A 222 -21.83 -11.64 3.19
CA HIS A 222 -22.35 -10.50 2.42
C HIS A 222 -22.06 -9.08 2.94
N THR A 223 -21.57 -8.90 4.17
CA THR A 223 -21.25 -7.57 4.75
C THR A 223 -19.76 -7.25 4.71
N VAL A 224 -18.91 -8.27 4.67
CA VAL A 224 -17.46 -8.07 4.58
C VAL A 224 -17.04 -8.11 3.12
N VAL A 225 -16.80 -6.92 2.59
CA VAL A 225 -16.33 -6.71 1.22
C VAL A 225 -14.81 -6.49 1.23
N HIS A 226 -14.14 -7.11 0.26
CA HIS A 226 -12.76 -6.78 -0.05
C HIS A 226 -12.72 -5.91 -1.33
N GLN A 227 -11.99 -4.79 -1.25
CA GLN A 227 -11.77 -3.88 -2.37
C GLN A 227 -10.74 -4.50 -3.31
N GLY A 228 -11.22 -5.17 -4.36
CA GLY A 228 -10.39 -5.69 -5.45
C GLY A 228 -10.28 -4.72 -6.61
N TYR A 229 -10.33 -3.41 -6.34
CA TYR A 229 -10.21 -2.35 -7.34
C TYR A 229 -8.81 -1.72 -7.28
N ALA A 230 -8.26 -1.39 -8.44
CA ALA A 230 -7.02 -0.66 -8.56
C ALA A 230 -7.14 0.50 -9.55
N PRO A 231 -6.65 1.71 -9.19
CA PRO A 231 -6.31 2.71 -10.19
C PRO A 231 -5.33 2.13 -11.20
N TYR A 232 -5.35 2.62 -12.43
CA TYR A 232 -4.36 2.24 -13.43
C TYR A 232 -3.84 3.47 -14.19
N LEU A 233 -2.67 3.33 -14.78
CA LEU A 233 -2.13 4.29 -15.74
C LEU A 233 -2.29 3.73 -17.16
N PRO A 234 -2.94 4.46 -18.08
CA PRO A 234 -2.98 4.06 -19.47
C PRO A 234 -1.60 4.27 -20.09
N PHE A 235 -1.18 3.34 -20.95
CA PHE A 235 0.06 3.47 -21.71
C PHE A 235 -0.05 2.75 -23.06
N ARG A 236 0.90 3.05 -23.93
CA ARG A 236 1.05 2.36 -25.21
C ARG A 236 2.05 1.22 -25.06
N LEU A 237 1.56 -0.01 -25.20
CA LEU A 237 2.37 -1.20 -25.31
C LEU A 237 2.71 -1.46 -26.78
N GLU A 238 4.01 -1.39 -27.12
CA GLU A 238 4.50 -1.51 -28.49
C GLU A 238 4.52 -2.94 -29.02
N MET A 239 4.80 -3.92 -28.16
CA MET A 239 4.89 -5.34 -28.53
C MET A 239 3.96 -6.17 -27.66
N LYS A 240 3.12 -6.99 -28.29
CA LYS A 240 2.45 -8.10 -27.61
C LYS A 240 3.44 -9.26 -27.53
N TYR A 241 3.50 -9.94 -26.38
CA TYR A 241 4.30 -11.15 -26.27
C TYR A 241 3.60 -12.26 -27.08
N GLU A 242 4.09 -12.51 -28.29
CA GLU A 242 3.74 -13.71 -29.04
C GLU A 242 4.55 -14.86 -28.44
N GLY A 243 3.94 -15.60 -27.51
CA GLY A 243 4.57 -16.78 -26.92
C GLY A 243 5.00 -17.74 -28.02
N THR A 244 6.30 -17.98 -28.14
CA THR A 244 6.82 -19.10 -28.92
C THR A 244 6.52 -20.36 -28.12
N ASN A 245 5.54 -21.13 -28.58
CA ASN A 245 5.28 -22.50 -28.09
C ASN A 245 6.49 -23.41 -28.31
#